data_AF-A0A2U1JXJ6-F1
#
_entry.id   AF-A0A2U1JXJ6-F1
#
_cell.length_a   1.000
_cell.length_b   1.000
_cell.length_c   1.000
_cell.angle_alpha   90.00
_cell.angle_beta   90.00
_cell.angle_gamma   90.00
#
_symmetry.space_group_name_H-M   'P 1'
#
loop_
_entity.id
_entity.type
_entity.pdbx_description
1 polymer ?
#
loop_
_entity_poly.entity_id
_entity_poly.type
_entity_poly.pdbx_seq_one_letter_code
_entity_poly.pdbx_strand_id
1 'polypeptide(L)'
;MKKFDGNIAKVMKEIISDGETVIEIDGKKYHFSLIEEPETTVSEDIEYDLDLKQKLLQAKKDILDGKTYTSEKVIEMIQQGKL
;
A
#
# COMPACT_ATOMS: atom_id res chain seq x y z
N MET A 1 -1.16 -8.72 8.14
CA MET A 1 -2.39 -8.08 7.62
C MET A 1 -3.48 -9.14 7.47
N LYS A 2 -4.68 -8.90 8.03
CA LYS A 2 -5.84 -9.76 7.75
C LYS A 2 -6.34 -9.44 6.34
N LYS A 3 -6.71 -10.46 5.57
CA LYS A 3 -7.40 -10.26 4.29
C LYS A 3 -8.85 -9.89 4.58
N PHE A 4 -9.34 -8.85 3.93
CA PHE A 4 -10.75 -8.45 3.96
C PHE A 4 -11.37 -8.89 2.65
N ASP A 5 -12.38 -9.76 2.72
CA ASP A 5 -13.07 -10.29 1.54
C ASP A 5 -14.47 -9.68 1.39
N GLY A 6 -14.92 -9.55 0.14
CA GLY A 6 -16.29 -9.17 -0.19
C GLY A 6 -16.70 -7.78 0.32
N ASN A 7 -17.91 -7.68 0.86
CA ASN A 7 -18.50 -6.42 1.31
C ASN A 7 -17.65 -5.69 2.37
N ILE A 8 -16.90 -6.44 3.19
CA ILE A 8 -16.03 -5.85 4.22
C ILE A 8 -14.92 -5.00 3.59
N ALA A 9 -14.37 -5.42 2.45
CA ALA A 9 -13.35 -4.63 1.75
C ALA A 9 -13.90 -3.30 1.23
N LYS A 10 -15.18 -3.28 0.80
CA LYS A 10 -15.85 -2.05 0.34
C LYS A 10 -16.06 -1.07 1.48
N VAL A 11 -16.59 -1.55 2.61
CA VAL A 11 -16.80 -0.74 3.83
C VAL A 11 -15.48 -0.17 4.32
N MET A 12 -14.42 -0.99 4.37
CA MET A 12 -13.09 -0.52 4.77
C MET A 12 -12.53 0.53 3.81
N LYS A 13 -12.77 0.41 2.49
CA LYS A 13 -12.35 1.41 1.51
C LYS A 13 -13.04 2.77 1.73
N GLU A 14 -14.33 2.75 2.05
CA GLU A 14 -15.09 3.97 2.38
C GLU A 14 -14.53 4.62 3.65
N ILE A 15 -14.29 3.84 4.71
CA ILE A 15 -13.68 4.36 5.96
C ILE A 15 -12.29 4.95 5.72
N ILE A 16 -11.43 4.30 4.92
CA ILE A 16 -10.09 4.81 4.60
C ILE A 16 -10.15 6.12 3.80
N SER A 17 -11.21 6.34 3.01
CA SER A 17 -11.31 7.53 2.15
C SER A 17 -12.00 8.69 2.84
N ASP A 18 -13.09 8.42 3.55
CA ASP A 18 -14.03 9.42 4.06
C ASP A 18 -14.02 9.51 5.60
N GLY A 19 -13.28 8.65 6.29
CA GLY A 19 -13.17 8.59 7.76
C GLY A 19 -14.37 7.94 8.45
N GLU A 20 -15.50 7.80 7.77
CA GLU A 20 -16.71 7.17 8.29
C GLU A 20 -17.56 6.48 7.20
N THR A 21 -18.47 5.61 7.61
CA THR A 21 -19.51 5.02 6.74
C THR A 21 -20.70 4.54 7.55
N VAL A 22 -21.87 4.45 6.92
CA VAL A 22 -23.09 3.86 7.50
C VAL A 22 -23.51 2.66 6.67
N ILE A 23 -23.63 1.50 7.32
CA ILE A 23 -24.08 0.27 6.66
C ILE A 23 -25.35 -0.27 7.31
N GLU A 24 -26.17 -0.96 6.53
CA GLU A 24 -27.39 -1.62 7.00
C GLU A 24 -27.19 -3.13 7.07
N ILE A 25 -27.41 -3.72 8.26
CA ILE A 25 -27.36 -5.16 8.51
C ILE A 25 -28.68 -5.54 9.20
N ASP A 26 -29.43 -6.46 8.60
CA ASP A 26 -30.74 -6.93 9.11
C ASP A 26 -31.71 -5.79 9.45
N GLY A 27 -31.76 -4.76 8.58
CA GLY A 27 -32.62 -3.58 8.75
C GLY A 27 -32.17 -2.59 9.83
N LYS A 28 -31.01 -2.83 10.47
CA LYS A 28 -30.41 -1.93 11.44
C LYS A 28 -29.24 -1.19 10.81
N LYS A 29 -29.20 0.13 11.02
CA LYS A 29 -28.11 0.98 10.55
C LYS A 29 -27.01 1.07 11.61
N TYR A 30 -25.78 0.83 11.17
CA TYR A 30 -24.58 0.90 11.98
C TYR A 30 -23.66 1.96 11.40
N HIS A 31 -23.17 2.85 12.25
CA HIS A 31 -22.16 3.86 11.91
C HIS A 31 -20.78 3.34 12.31
N PHE A 32 -19.85 3.39 11.36
CA PHE A 32 -18.46 3.03 11.54
C PHE A 32 -17.63 4.29 11.31
N SER A 33 -16.73 4.61 12.23
CA SER A 33 -15.83 5.75 12.11
C SER A 33 -14.41 5.35 12.48
N LEU A 34 -13.44 6.05 11.90
CA LEU A 34 -12.06 6.02 12.35
C LEU A 34 -11.99 6.63 13.75
N ILE A 35 -11.28 5.97 14.66
CA ILE A 35 -11.13 6.42 16.06
C ILE A 35 -9.89 7.29 16.22
N GLU A 36 -8.86 6.99 15.44
CA GLU A 36 -7.55 7.63 15.51
C GLU A 36 -6.98 7.73 14.09
N GLU A 37 -6.57 8.94 13.72
CA GLU A 37 -5.82 9.16 12.48
C GLU A 37 -4.40 8.60 12.64
N PRO A 38 -3.81 8.00 11.61
CA PRO A 38 -2.41 7.64 11.65
C PRO A 38 -1.54 8.89 11.85
N GLU A 39 -0.47 8.77 12.63
CA GLU A 39 0.44 9.90 12.93
C GLU A 39 1.03 10.52 11.65
N THR A 40 1.23 9.70 10.63
CA THR A 40 1.73 10.10 9.31
C THR A 40 1.02 9.31 8.21
N THR A 41 0.98 9.91 7.03
CA THR A 41 0.63 9.23 5.78
C THR A 41 1.88 8.61 5.15
N VAL A 42 1.68 7.59 4.31
CA VAL A 42 2.77 6.99 3.50
C VAL A 42 3.49 8.05 2.67
N SER A 43 2.77 9.07 2.19
CA SER A 43 3.36 10.18 1.43
C SER A 43 4.30 11.01 2.30
N GLU A 44 3.90 11.33 3.53
CA GLU A 44 4.72 12.06 4.49
C GLU A 44 5.94 11.24 4.91
N ASP A 45 5.78 9.94 5.16
CA ASP A 45 6.90 9.03 5.47
C ASP A 45 7.96 9.04 4.36
N ILE A 46 7.53 9.04 3.09
CA ILE A 46 8.41 9.14 1.93
C ILE A 46 9.11 10.51 1.86
N GLU A 47 8.47 11.59 2.32
CA GLU A 47 9.09 12.92 2.32
C GLU A 47 10.10 13.12 3.44
N TYR A 48 9.84 12.54 4.62
CA TYR A 48 10.74 12.63 5.77
C TYR A 48 12.01 11.77 5.59
N ASP A 49 11.92 10.63 4.90
CA ASP A 49 13.08 9.78 4.60
C ASP A 49 13.63 10.07 3.19
N LEU A 50 14.68 10.89 3.15
CA LEU A 50 15.35 11.26 1.90
C LEU A 50 15.97 10.06 1.17
N ASP A 51 16.46 9.04 1.89
CA ASP A 51 17.05 7.84 1.29
C ASP A 51 15.96 6.98 0.64
N LEU A 52 14.84 6.79 1.32
CA LEU A 52 13.66 6.12 0.78
C LEU A 52 13.14 6.86 -0.47
N LYS A 53 13.02 8.19 -0.41
CA LYS A 53 12.58 9.02 -1.54
C LYS A 53 13.47 8.82 -2.76
N GLN A 54 14.79 8.84 -2.57
CA GLN A 54 15.76 8.63 -3.64
C GLN A 54 15.66 7.22 -4.23
N LYS A 55 15.54 6.19 -3.39
CA LYS A 55 15.33 4.80 -3.84
C LYS A 55 14.07 4.65 -4.67
N LEU A 56 12.97 5.26 -4.25
CA LEU A 56 11.70 5.22 -4.99
C LEU A 56 11.77 5.96 -6.33
N LEU A 57 12.47 7.11 -6.38
CA LEU A 57 12.69 7.84 -7.64
C LEU A 57 13.55 7.02 -8.61
N GLN A 58 14.61 6.39 -8.12
CA GLN A 58 15.47 5.54 -8.91
C GLN A 58 14.70 4.30 -9.42
N ALA A 59 13.93 3.64 -8.55
CA ALA A 59 13.11 2.49 -8.94
C ALA A 59 12.07 2.86 -10.04
N LYS A 60 11.43 4.03 -9.93
CA LYS A 60 10.52 4.54 -10.99
C LYS A 60 11.25 4.71 -12.32
N LYS A 61 12.46 5.27 -12.30
CA LYS A 61 13.29 5.41 -13.49
C LYS A 61 13.68 4.06 -14.07
N ASP A 62 14.09 3.11 -13.24
CA ASP A 62 14.49 1.76 -13.68
C ASP A 62 13.32 1.00 -14.31
N ILE A 63 12.09 1.15 -13.81
CA ILE A 63 10.88 0.60 -14.44
C ILE A 63 10.66 1.21 -15.83
N LEU A 64 10.78 2.54 -15.96
CA LEU A 64 10.62 3.23 -17.25
C LEU A 64 11.72 2.86 -18.25
N ASP A 65 12.95 2.69 -17.77
CA ASP A 65 14.11 2.28 -18.57
C ASP A 65 14.10 0.77 -18.89
N GLY A 66 13.09 0.01 -18.43
CA GLY A 66 12.98 -1.43 -18.64
C GLY A 66 13.97 -2.28 -17.84
N LYS A 67 14.66 -1.70 -16.86
CA LYS A 67 15.61 -2.36 -15.94
C LYS A 67 14.85 -3.09 -14.82
N THR A 68 13.98 -3.99 -15.23
CA THR A 68 13.21 -4.85 -14.32
C THR A 68 13.70 -6.28 -14.44
N TYR A 69 13.63 -7.02 -13.34
CA TYR A 69 14.05 -8.41 -13.29
C TYR A 69 12.92 -9.24 -12.71
N THR A 70 12.67 -10.41 -13.30
CA THR A 70 11.79 -11.40 -12.67
C THR A 70 12.53 -12.05 -11.50
N SER A 71 11.79 -12.66 -10.60
CA SER A 71 12.37 -13.35 -9.45
C SER A 71 13.33 -14.46 -9.87
N GLU A 72 13.03 -15.21 -10.94
CA GLU A 72 13.92 -16.23 -11.48
C GLU A 72 15.24 -15.61 -11.97
N LYS A 73 15.15 -14.46 -12.65
CA LYS A 73 16.34 -13.79 -13.17
C LYS A 73 17.24 -13.28 -12.05
N VAL A 74 16.66 -12.77 -10.98
CA VAL A 74 17.41 -12.33 -9.79
C VAL A 74 18.13 -13.53 -9.14
N ILE A 75 17.47 -14.68 -9.02
CA ILE A 75 18.09 -15.90 -8.47
C ILE A 75 19.31 -16.32 -9.32
N GLU A 76 19.18 -16.32 -10.65
CA GLU A 76 20.31 -16.62 -11.55
C GLU A 76 21.48 -15.63 -11.35
N MET A 77 21.20 -14.34 -11.21
CA MET A 77 22.23 -13.31 -11.04
C MET A 77 22.99 -13.49 -9.71
N ILE A 78 22.28 -13.84 -8.63
CA ILE A 78 22.88 -14.17 -7.32
C ILE A 78 23.79 -15.39 -7.46
N GLN A 79 23.31 -16.47 -8.08
CA GLN A 79 24.10 -17.69 -8.29
C GLN A 79 25.36 -17.45 -9.14
N GLN A 80 25.31 -16.46 -10.03
CA GLN A 80 26.43 -16.08 -10.90
C GLN A 80 27.36 -15.01 -10.28
N GLY A 81 27.08 -14.52 -9.07
CA GLY A 81 27.86 -13.46 -8.42
C GLY A 81 27.80 -12.11 -9.15
N LYS A 82 26.71 -11.84 -9.87
CA LYS A 82 26.49 -10.63 -10.70
C LYS A 82 25.61 -9.58 -10.02
N LEU A 83 25.38 -9.74 -8.71
CA LEU A 83 24.53 -8.89 -7.88
C LEU A 83 25.29 -8.47 -6.64
#